data_AF-A0A969VMF3-F1
#
_entry.id   AF-A0A969VMF3-F1
#
_cell.length_a   1.000
_cell.length_b   1.000
_cell.length_c   1.000
_cell.angle_alpha   90.00
_cell.angle_beta   90.00
_cell.angle_gamma   90.00
#
_symmetry.space_group_name_H-M   'P 1'
#
loop_
_entity.id
_entity.type
_entity.pdbx_description
1 polymer ?
#
loop_
_entity_poly.entity_id
_entity_poly.type
_entity_poly.pdbx_seq_one_letter_code
_entity_poly.pdbx_strand_id
1 'polypeptide(L)'
;MPMTPPPYRWPDPDRDYMNGAFIPGAADYPSRWQAEAAAFRSALGPRALLDQPYGPAPRQRFDLFLPEAPPKGTLVYIHGGYWHLFDKSHWSHLAAGALARGFAVAMPGYTLAPEARLADMTAENRRRLPQGRRPRPGADGGNRPLRRRPPCRPHGLRRPS
;
A
#
# COMPACT_ATOMS: atom_id res chain seq x y z
N MET A 1 1.67 23.45 -39.54
CA MET A 1 0.51 24.31 -39.21
C MET A 1 0.85 25.06 -37.94
N PRO A 2 0.76 26.41 -37.91
CA PRO A 2 0.96 27.14 -36.67
C PRO A 2 -0.19 26.78 -35.71
N MET A 3 0.14 26.29 -34.53
CA MET A 3 -0.85 26.01 -33.49
C MET A 3 -1.30 27.34 -32.89
N THR A 4 -2.57 27.68 -33.07
CA THR A 4 -3.18 28.80 -32.36
C THR A 4 -3.06 28.55 -30.86
N PRO A 5 -2.51 29.47 -30.06
CA PRO A 5 -2.45 29.29 -28.62
C PRO A 5 -3.88 29.13 -28.05
N PRO A 6 -4.07 28.25 -27.05
CA PRO A 6 -5.39 28.04 -26.44
C PRO A 6 -5.93 29.36 -25.88
N PRO A 7 -7.27 29.56 -25.87
CA PRO A 7 -7.91 30.81 -25.47
C PRO A 7 -7.75 31.17 -23.98
N TYR A 8 -7.09 30.30 -23.20
CA TYR A 8 -6.80 30.52 -21.79
C TYR A 8 -5.29 30.66 -21.59
N ARG A 9 -4.88 31.73 -20.90
CA ARG A 9 -3.51 31.94 -20.44
C ARG A 9 -3.45 31.61 -18.95
N TRP A 10 -2.88 30.46 -18.62
CA TRP A 10 -2.52 30.14 -17.25
C TRP A 10 -1.44 31.14 -16.79
N PRO A 11 -1.68 31.98 -15.77
CA PRO A 11 -0.76 33.08 -15.45
C PRO A 11 0.62 32.56 -15.01
N ASP A 12 0.64 31.70 -14.00
CA ASP A 12 1.85 31.13 -13.41
C ASP A 12 1.57 29.72 -12.88
N PRO A 13 1.87 28.66 -13.66
CA PRO A 13 1.60 27.28 -13.25
C PRO A 13 2.50 26.83 -12.11
N ASP A 14 3.70 27.39 -11.95
CA ASP A 14 4.58 27.04 -10.84
C ASP A 14 3.94 27.50 -9.53
N ARG A 15 3.54 28.78 -9.47
CA ARG A 15 2.83 29.32 -8.31
C ARG A 15 1.53 28.56 -8.04
N ASP A 16 0.69 28.37 -9.04
CA ASP A 16 -0.68 27.87 -8.83
C ASP A 16 -0.72 26.37 -8.45
N TYR A 17 0.36 25.61 -8.68
CA TYR A 17 0.53 24.24 -8.18
C TYR A 17 1.35 24.15 -6.87
N MET A 18 1.86 25.27 -6.34
CA MET A 18 2.51 25.31 -5.02
C MET A 18 1.47 25.37 -3.89
N ASN A 19 0.76 24.27 -3.64
CA ASN A 19 -0.28 24.16 -2.61
C ASN A 19 0.14 24.76 -1.25
N GLY A 20 1.39 24.52 -0.82
CA GLY A 20 1.90 25.01 0.45
C GLY A 20 1.97 26.55 0.57
N ALA A 21 2.10 27.27 -0.55
CA ALA A 21 2.14 28.74 -0.55
C ALA A 21 0.79 29.37 -0.15
N PHE A 22 -0.30 28.61 -0.22
CA PHE A 22 -1.66 29.07 0.06
C PHE A 22 -2.25 28.48 1.35
N ILE A 23 -1.45 27.75 2.13
CA ILE A 23 -1.88 27.14 3.39
C ILE A 23 -1.05 27.77 4.52
N PRO A 24 -1.66 28.53 5.44
CA PRO A 24 -0.96 29.03 6.62
C PRO A 24 -0.33 27.88 7.42
N GLY A 25 0.97 27.97 7.72
CA GLY A 25 1.69 26.93 8.46
C GLY A 25 1.92 25.62 7.67
N ALA A 26 1.85 25.66 6.33
CA ALA A 26 2.04 24.47 5.47
C ALA A 26 3.32 23.67 5.79
N ALA A 27 4.40 24.36 6.15
CA ALA A 27 5.70 23.77 6.42
C ALA A 27 5.71 22.84 7.65
N ASP A 28 4.77 23.01 8.58
CA ASP A 28 4.74 22.24 9.83
C ASP A 28 4.07 20.86 9.64
N TYR A 29 3.22 20.74 8.61
CA TYR A 29 2.41 19.54 8.37
C TYR A 29 3.24 18.25 8.22
N PRO A 30 4.33 18.19 7.43
CA PRO A 30 5.13 16.98 7.30
C PRO A 30 5.64 16.42 8.63
N SER A 31 6.14 17.30 9.51
CA SER A 31 6.65 16.90 10.82
C SER A 31 5.54 16.35 11.72
N ARG A 32 4.37 17.00 11.71
CA ARG A 32 3.18 16.57 12.45
C ARG A 32 2.66 15.23 11.96
N TRP A 33 2.53 15.05 10.65
CA TRP A 33 2.08 13.81 10.03
C TRP A 33 2.99 12.63 10.38
N GLN A 34 4.32 12.82 10.33
CA GLN A 34 5.28 11.78 10.74
C GLN A 34 5.10 11.40 12.21
N ALA A 35 4.98 12.39 13.11
CA ALA A 35 4.81 12.14 14.54
C ALA A 35 3.50 11.39 14.83
N GLU A 36 2.38 11.85 14.25
CA GLU A 36 1.07 11.22 14.41
C GLU A 36 1.04 9.79 13.83
N ALA A 37 1.64 9.58 12.65
CA ALA A 37 1.73 8.27 12.04
C ALA A 37 2.61 7.30 12.84
N ALA A 38 3.74 7.77 13.38
CA ALA A 38 4.60 6.97 14.24
C ALA A 38 3.88 6.55 15.53
N ALA A 39 3.25 7.51 16.23
CA ALA A 39 2.46 7.25 17.42
C ALA A 39 1.32 6.24 17.14
N PHE A 40 0.63 6.38 16.01
CA PHE A 40 -0.41 5.46 15.58
C PHE A 40 0.11 4.04 15.36
N ARG A 41 1.23 3.86 14.66
CA ARG A 41 1.85 2.53 14.45
C ARG A 41 2.22 1.87 15.77
N SER A 42 2.83 2.63 16.68
CA SER A 42 3.19 2.14 18.02
C SER A 42 1.97 1.73 18.83
N ALA A 43 0.89 2.52 18.80
CA ALA A 43 -0.35 2.22 19.52
C ALA A 43 -1.10 0.98 18.98
N LEU A 44 -1.02 0.71 17.67
CA LEU A 44 -1.68 -0.44 17.06
C LEU A 44 -0.96 -1.78 17.35
N GLY A 45 0.34 -1.72 17.64
CA GLY A 45 1.18 -2.87 17.97
C GLY A 45 1.14 -3.97 16.89
N PRO A 46 0.86 -5.24 17.23
CA PRO A 46 0.92 -6.35 16.29
C PRO A 46 -0.13 -6.29 15.17
N ARG A 47 -1.11 -5.39 15.26
CA ARG A 47 -2.08 -5.15 14.19
C ARG A 47 -1.54 -4.23 13.08
N ALA A 48 -0.37 -3.63 13.26
CA ALA A 48 0.35 -2.90 12.23
C ALA A 48 1.42 -3.82 11.61
N LEU A 49 1.11 -4.40 10.45
CA LEU A 49 2.05 -5.22 9.68
C LEU A 49 2.82 -4.30 8.73
N LEU A 50 4.04 -3.92 9.11
CA LEU A 50 4.82 -2.92 8.39
C LEU A 50 5.71 -3.53 7.31
N ASP A 51 6.05 -2.74 6.30
CA ASP A 51 7.07 -3.02 5.28
C ASP A 51 6.91 -4.36 4.54
N GLN A 52 5.67 -4.74 4.25
CA GLN A 52 5.35 -5.97 3.54
C GLN A 52 5.69 -5.82 2.04
N PRO A 53 6.43 -6.76 1.42
CA PRO A 53 6.78 -6.68 0.00
C PRO A 53 5.58 -6.97 -0.91
N TYR A 54 5.43 -6.16 -1.97
CA TYR A 54 4.50 -6.44 -3.07
C TYR A 54 5.18 -6.45 -4.45
N GLY A 55 6.47 -6.13 -4.50
CA GLY A 55 7.26 -6.18 -5.71
C GLY A 55 8.77 -6.08 -5.43
N PRO A 56 9.59 -6.21 -6.49
CA PRO A 56 11.04 -6.29 -6.37
C PRO A 56 11.71 -4.98 -5.93
N ALA A 57 11.14 -3.82 -6.25
CA ALA A 57 11.80 -2.54 -5.97
C ALA A 57 11.79 -2.21 -4.46
N PRO A 58 12.78 -1.45 -3.95
CA PRO A 58 12.87 -1.12 -2.52
C PRO A 58 11.63 -0.41 -1.98
N ARG A 59 11.01 0.47 -2.78
CA ARG A 59 9.80 1.22 -2.40
C ARG A 59 8.50 0.46 -2.63
N GLN A 60 8.55 -0.71 -3.28
CA GLN A 60 7.40 -1.59 -3.47
C GLN A 60 7.11 -2.39 -2.19
N ARG A 61 6.83 -1.65 -1.12
CA ARG A 61 6.50 -2.11 0.23
C ARG A 61 5.21 -1.46 0.67
N PHE A 62 4.38 -2.15 1.44
CA PHE A 62 3.15 -1.58 1.98
C PHE A 62 3.05 -1.85 3.48
N ASP A 63 2.38 -0.94 4.20
CA ASP A 63 1.93 -1.18 5.56
C ASP A 63 0.49 -1.66 5.54
N LEU A 64 0.16 -2.65 6.37
CA LEU A 64 -1.19 -3.19 6.51
C LEU A 64 -1.64 -3.09 7.96
N PHE A 65 -2.70 -2.31 8.16
CA PHE A 65 -3.33 -2.12 9.47
C PHE A 65 -4.59 -2.98 9.55
N LEU A 66 -4.72 -3.74 10.64
CA LEU A 66 -5.82 -4.68 10.83
C LEU A 66 -6.80 -4.22 11.94
N PRO A 67 -8.12 -4.34 11.71
CA PRO A 67 -9.10 -4.18 12.77
C PRO A 67 -8.99 -5.32 13.80
N GLU A 68 -9.71 -5.18 14.91
CA GLU A 68 -9.75 -6.20 15.96
C GLU A 68 -10.45 -7.48 15.50
N ALA A 69 -11.59 -7.31 14.82
CA ALA A 69 -12.35 -8.38 14.19
C ALA A 69 -11.81 -8.75 12.79
N PRO A 70 -12.23 -9.89 12.21
CA PRO A 70 -11.96 -10.18 10.81
C PRO A 70 -12.36 -9.02 9.88
N PRO A 71 -11.49 -8.59 8.95
CA PRO A 71 -11.80 -7.46 8.07
C PRO A 71 -13.01 -7.72 7.18
N LYS A 72 -13.91 -6.73 7.07
CA LYS A 72 -15.03 -6.73 6.12
C LYS A 72 -14.56 -6.52 4.67
N GLY A 73 -13.39 -5.93 4.52
CA GLY A 73 -12.76 -5.60 3.25
C GLY A 73 -11.44 -4.86 3.49
N THR A 74 -10.81 -4.43 2.41
CA THR A 74 -9.54 -3.68 2.44
C THR A 74 -9.73 -2.33 1.77
N LEU A 75 -9.43 -1.25 2.49
CA LEU A 75 -9.24 0.09 1.93
C LEU A 75 -7.76 0.26 1.57
N VAL A 76 -7.49 0.79 0.38
CA VAL A 76 -6.12 1.13 -0.04
C VAL A 76 -5.98 2.65 -0.06
N TYR A 77 -5.00 3.17 0.67
CA TYR A 77 -4.67 4.60 0.69
C TYR A 77 -3.35 4.83 -0.06
N ILE A 78 -3.40 5.60 -1.15
CA ILE A 78 -2.24 5.97 -1.95
C ILE A 78 -1.86 7.40 -1.59
N HIS A 79 -0.63 7.61 -1.13
CA HIS A 79 -0.18 8.93 -0.69
C HIS A 79 0.03 9.90 -1.85
N GLY A 80 -0.09 11.20 -1.56
CA GLY A 80 0.28 12.29 -2.47
C GLY A 80 1.76 12.66 -2.39
N GLY A 81 2.12 13.84 -2.90
CA GLY A 81 3.51 14.31 -2.96
C GLY A 81 4.05 14.51 -4.37
N TYR A 82 3.19 14.85 -5.32
CA TYR A 82 3.57 15.13 -6.71
C TYR A 82 4.41 14.02 -7.38
N TRP A 83 4.27 12.78 -6.92
CA TRP A 83 5.04 11.62 -7.40
C TRP A 83 6.57 11.71 -7.21
N HIS A 84 7.08 12.68 -6.45
CA HIS A 84 8.50 12.85 -6.17
C HIS A 84 8.82 13.11 -4.69
N LEU A 85 7.80 13.19 -3.83
CA LEU A 85 7.93 13.45 -2.39
C LEU A 85 7.22 12.39 -1.55
N PHE A 86 7.68 12.30 -0.30
CA PHE A 86 7.14 11.49 0.79
C PHE A 86 7.22 9.97 0.58
N ASP A 87 6.72 9.25 1.58
CA ASP A 87 6.54 7.81 1.59
C ASP A 87 5.36 7.44 2.51
N LYS A 88 4.99 6.16 2.52
CA LYS A 88 3.85 5.61 3.29
C LYS A 88 3.87 5.93 4.80
N SER A 89 5.04 6.19 5.38
CA SER A 89 5.21 6.38 6.83
C SER A 89 4.62 7.67 7.39
N HIS A 90 4.24 8.63 6.54
CA HIS A 90 3.64 9.89 6.97
C HIS A 90 2.12 9.76 7.23
N TRP A 91 1.48 8.69 6.77
CA TRP A 91 0.02 8.67 6.60
C TRP A 91 -0.70 7.64 7.47
N SER A 92 0.03 6.86 8.27
CA SER A 92 -0.53 5.70 9.00
C SER A 92 -1.74 6.06 9.88
N HIS A 93 -1.72 7.23 10.53
CA HIS A 93 -2.80 7.71 11.41
C HIS A 93 -4.15 7.85 10.68
N LEU A 94 -4.15 8.05 9.36
CA LEU A 94 -5.37 8.12 8.55
C LEU A 94 -6.13 6.79 8.45
N ALA A 95 -5.51 5.66 8.83
CA ALA A 95 -6.17 4.36 8.87
C ALA A 95 -7.27 4.27 9.96
N ALA A 96 -7.20 5.09 11.01
CA ALA A 96 -8.02 4.97 12.21
C ALA A 96 -9.52 4.89 11.92
N GLY A 97 -10.03 5.76 11.04
CA GLY A 97 -11.47 5.84 10.72
C GLY A 97 -12.01 4.61 10.01
N ALA A 98 -11.23 3.98 9.14
CA ALA A 98 -11.60 2.77 8.41
C ALA A 98 -11.49 1.52 9.30
N LEU A 99 -10.45 1.46 10.13
CA LEU A 99 -10.28 0.38 11.12
C LEU A 99 -11.44 0.34 12.11
N ALA A 100 -11.88 1.51 12.61
CA ALA A 100 -13.04 1.61 13.50
C ALA A 100 -14.35 1.09 12.86
N ARG A 101 -14.41 1.05 11.52
CA ARG A 101 -15.55 0.53 10.76
C ARG A 101 -15.39 -0.95 10.36
N GLY A 102 -14.28 -1.58 10.73
CA GLY A 102 -13.99 -3.00 10.48
C GLY A 102 -13.31 -3.28 9.14
N PHE A 103 -12.68 -2.29 8.52
CA PHE A 103 -11.88 -2.48 7.29
C PHE A 103 -10.40 -2.61 7.64
N ALA A 104 -9.68 -3.49 6.94
CA ALA A 104 -8.23 -3.42 6.89
C ALA A 104 -7.80 -2.23 6.03
N VAL A 105 -6.65 -1.65 6.32
CA VAL A 105 -6.10 -0.52 5.56
C VAL A 105 -4.71 -0.84 5.07
N ALA A 106 -4.51 -0.83 3.75
CA ALA A 106 -3.22 -1.01 3.12
C ALA A 106 -2.69 0.35 2.62
N MET A 107 -1.44 0.66 2.94
CA MET A 107 -0.75 1.88 2.53
C MET A 107 0.53 1.51 1.77
N PRO A 108 0.47 1.33 0.44
CA PRO A 108 1.66 1.10 -0.37
C PRO A 108 2.53 2.35 -0.46
N GLY A 109 3.85 2.15 -0.37
CA GLY A 109 4.80 3.02 -1.05
C GLY A 109 4.85 2.65 -2.53
N TYR A 110 5.44 3.51 -3.35
CA TYR A 110 5.71 3.29 -4.77
C TYR A 110 7.00 4.03 -5.14
N THR A 111 7.66 3.61 -6.21
CA THR A 111 8.87 4.26 -6.73
C THR A 111 8.56 5.71 -7.10
N LEU A 112 9.50 6.65 -6.91
CA LEU A 112 9.28 8.06 -7.18
C LEU A 112 9.97 8.50 -8.47
N ALA A 113 9.64 9.69 -8.95
CA ALA A 113 10.47 10.40 -9.91
C ALA A 113 11.75 10.93 -9.22
N PRO A 114 12.89 10.98 -9.93
CA PRO A 114 13.06 10.67 -11.35
C PRO A 114 13.25 9.17 -11.68
N GLU A 115 13.31 8.28 -10.69
CA GLU A 115 13.63 6.86 -10.88
C GLU A 115 12.55 6.06 -11.63
N ALA A 116 11.30 6.52 -11.59
CA ALA A 116 10.17 5.93 -12.31
C ALA A 116 9.33 6.99 -13.03
N ARG A 117 8.70 6.61 -14.15
CA ARG A 117 7.71 7.45 -14.83
C ARG A 117 6.33 7.22 -14.21
N LEU A 118 5.42 8.18 -14.42
CA LEU A 118 4.05 8.10 -13.89
C LEU A 118 3.30 6.83 -14.32
N ALA A 119 3.56 6.34 -15.54
CA ALA A 119 2.99 5.08 -16.02
C ALA A 119 3.46 3.88 -15.18
N ASP A 120 4.75 3.83 -14.82
CA ASP A 120 5.33 2.77 -13.99
C ASP A 120 4.75 2.83 -12.57
N MET A 121 4.69 4.01 -11.96
CA MET A 121 4.09 4.23 -10.64
C MET A 121 2.60 3.82 -10.60
N THR A 122 1.86 4.12 -11.66
CA THR A 122 0.46 3.69 -11.81
C THR A 122 0.36 2.17 -11.91
N ALA A 123 1.26 1.52 -12.65
CA ALA A 123 1.30 0.08 -12.76
C ALA A 123 1.67 -0.59 -11.43
N GLU A 124 2.58 -0.01 -10.64
CA GLU A 124 2.90 -0.46 -9.28
C GLU A 124 1.67 -0.44 -8.37
N ASN A 125 0.95 0.68 -8.34
CA ASN A 125 -0.24 0.85 -7.49
C ASN A 125 -1.44 -0.02 -7.91
N ARG A 126 -1.49 -0.46 -9.16
CA ARG A 126 -2.53 -1.41 -9.66
C ARG A 126 -2.29 -2.84 -9.22
N ARG A 127 -1.08 -3.19 -8.74
CA ARG A 127 -0.79 -4.56 -8.30
C ARG A 127 -1.70 -4.92 -7.14
N ARG A 128 -2.26 -6.12 -7.19
CA ARG A 128 -3.17 -6.59 -6.15
C ARG A 128 -2.39 -6.76 -4.85
N LEU A 129 -2.70 -5.93 -3.87
CA LEU A 129 -2.16 -6.07 -2.53
C LEU A 129 -2.82 -7.28 -1.83
N PRO A 130 -2.08 -8.00 -0.97
CA PRO A 130 -2.62 -9.09 -0.18
C PRO A 130 -3.86 -8.65 0.61
N GLN A 131 -4.91 -9.45 0.55
CA GLN A 131 -6.09 -9.24 1.39
C GLN A 131 -5.71 -9.59 2.83
N GLY A 132 -5.97 -8.69 3.77
CA GLY A 132 -5.59 -8.85 5.17
C GLY A 132 -6.19 -10.11 5.78
N ARG A 133 -5.38 -11.15 5.92
CA ARG A 133 -5.67 -12.31 6.75
C ARG A 133 -4.66 -12.29 7.89
N ARG A 134 -5.11 -12.30 9.14
CA ARG A 134 -4.20 -12.43 10.29
C ARG A 134 -3.31 -13.66 10.06
N PRO A 135 -1.97 -13.55 10.26
CA PRO A 135 -1.14 -14.73 10.37
C PRO A 135 -1.73 -15.66 11.43
N ARG A 136 -1.82 -16.95 11.13
CA ARG A 136 -2.21 -17.93 12.16
C ARG A 136 -1.10 -17.98 13.22
N PRO A 137 -1.42 -17.95 14.51
CA PRO A 137 -0.44 -18.26 15.54
C PRO A 137 0.20 -19.63 15.22
N GLY A 138 1.52 -19.69 15.10
CA GLY A 138 2.28 -20.93 14.83
C GLY A 138 2.70 -21.20 13.38
N ALA A 139 2.53 -20.25 12.45
CA ALA A 139 3.14 -20.36 11.12
C ALA A 139 4.62 -19.92 11.17
N ASP A 140 5.47 -20.80 11.67
CA ASP A 140 6.92 -20.62 11.59
C ASP A 140 7.40 -20.74 10.12
N GLY A 141 8.33 -19.87 9.73
CA GLY A 141 8.93 -19.73 8.40
C GLY A 141 9.89 -20.86 8.03
N GLY A 142 9.60 -22.08 8.48
CA GLY A 142 10.38 -23.26 8.20
C GLY A 142 10.15 -23.75 6.78
N ASN A 143 11.22 -23.71 5.97
CA ASN A 143 11.38 -24.41 4.70
C ASN A 143 10.79 -25.83 4.78
N ARG A 144 9.55 -26.01 4.34
CA ARG A 144 8.88 -27.31 4.34
C ARG A 144 9.25 -28.00 3.03
N PRO A 145 10.03 -29.10 3.04
CA PRO A 145 10.37 -29.79 1.81
C PRO A 145 9.08 -30.27 1.13
N LEU A 146 9.02 -30.08 -0.20
CA LEU A 146 7.95 -30.57 -1.05
C LEU A 146 7.65 -32.03 -0.72
N ARG A 147 6.54 -32.28 -0.01
CA ARG A 147 6.05 -33.64 0.18
C ARG A 147 5.73 -34.20 -1.20
N ARG A 148 6.55 -35.14 -1.67
CA ARG A 148 6.29 -35.90 -2.89
C ARG A 148 4.90 -36.52 -2.75
N ARG A 149 4.03 -36.26 -3.73
CA ARG A 149 2.73 -36.93 -3.82
C ARG A 149 2.97 -38.44 -3.88
N PRO A 150 2.26 -39.27 -3.09
CA PRO A 150 2.29 -40.71 -3.31
C PRO A 150 1.67 -41.02 -4.69
N PRO A 151 2.19 -42.02 -5.43
CA PRO A 151 1.63 -42.39 -6.72
C PRO A 151 0.18 -42.87 -6.57
N CYS A 152 -0.68 -42.43 -7.48
CA CYS A 152 -2.06 -42.91 -7.59
C CYS A 152 -2.06 -44.44 -7.74
N ARG A 153 -2.77 -45.15 -6.86
CA ARG A 153 -3.07 -46.56 -7.06
C ARG A 153 -3.99 -46.69 -8.29
N PRO A 154 -3.71 -47.60 -9.25
CA PRO A 154 -4.64 -47.87 -10.33
C PRO A 154 -5.93 -48.49 -9.78
N HIS A 155 -7.06 -47.98 -10.28
CA HIS A 155 -8.40 -48.48 -9.97
C HIS A 155 -8.53 -49.98 -10.31
N GLY A 156 -9.25 -50.69 -9.44
CA GLY A 156 -9.33 -52.14 -9.43
C GLY A 156 -9.97 -52.74 -10.67
N LEU A 157 -9.40 -53.88 -11.09
CA LEU A 157 -10.05 -54.83 -11.97
C LEU A 157 -11.12 -55.58 -11.15
N ARG A 158 -12.37 -55.45 -11.61
CA ARG A 158 -13.52 -56.26 -11.19
C ARG A 158 -13.20 -57.74 -11.46
N ARG A 159 -13.46 -58.61 -10.48
CA ARG A 159 -13.60 -60.05 -10.71
C ARG A 159 -15.06 -60.35 -11.06
N PRO A 160 -15.36 -61.13 -12.12
CA PRO A 160 -16.62 -61.84 -12.21
C PRO A 160 -16.53 -63.22 -11.53
N SER A 161 -17.72 -63.76 -11.30
CA SER A 161 -18.17 -64.93 -10.54
C SER A 161 -17.37 -66.22 -10.69
#